data_AF-A0A3A1Y4G6-F1
#
_entry.id   AF-A0A3A1Y4G6-F1
#
_cell.length_a   1.000
_cell.length_b   1.000
_cell.length_c   1.000
_cell.angle_alpha   90.00
_cell.angle_beta   90.00
_cell.angle_gamma   90.00
#
_symmetry.space_group_name_H-M   'P 1'
#
loop_
_entity.id
_entity.type
_entity.pdbx_description
1 polymer ?
#
loop_
_entity_poly.entity_id
_entity_poly.type
_entity_poly.pdbx_seq_one_letter_code
_entity_poly.pdbx_strand_id
1 'polypeptide(L)'
;MKKLLLTLLLGGMSLFAHANYNPNNDKLTTNQLIAQHKQLSNELGYVSELFDTFTKSVSTGANGRSMDLKYFLVLFSRYFMAPLNYNFTYSNNVYRADPTIDNIANLAETCLLLEDRGYQNIVDSSDLCFKLVMVYFIGGYTRDELQTLALMGSYFSVQEFSDMYSASQRALANADFDNLFSDVRKDFESDLPSKDYYLNSDETKYVERLFNIKLVSN
;
A
#
# COMPACT_ATOMS: atom_id res chain seq x y z
N MET A 1 -24.42 39.05 11.66
CA MET A 1 -24.57 37.64 12.10
C MET A 1 -24.68 36.63 10.94
N LYS A 2 -24.10 36.90 9.75
CA LYS A 2 -24.06 35.93 8.62
C LYS A 2 -22.65 35.39 8.32
N LYS A 3 -21.61 35.88 9.01
CA LYS A 3 -20.22 35.47 8.80
C LYS A 3 -19.70 34.42 9.81
N LEU A 4 -20.40 34.19 10.92
CA LEU A 4 -20.01 33.19 11.93
C LEU A 4 -20.52 31.76 11.60
N LEU A 5 -21.51 31.64 10.72
CA LEU A 5 -22.10 30.35 10.32
C LEU A 5 -21.30 29.65 9.20
N LEU A 6 -20.48 30.38 8.44
CA LEU A 6 -19.65 29.77 7.39
C LEU A 6 -18.42 29.05 7.96
N THR A 7 -17.89 29.50 9.11
CA THR A 7 -16.70 28.90 9.72
C THR A 7 -16.98 27.55 10.40
N LEU A 8 -18.22 27.33 10.85
CA LEU A 8 -18.65 26.04 11.41
C LEU A 8 -18.94 24.98 10.34
N LEU A 9 -19.26 25.38 9.10
CA LEU A 9 -19.46 24.46 7.98
C LEU A 9 -18.15 24.06 7.30
N LEU A 10 -17.08 24.85 7.43
CA LEU A 10 -15.75 24.51 6.93
C LEU A 10 -14.92 23.69 7.95
N GLY A 11 -15.23 23.77 9.25
CA GLY A 11 -14.57 22.96 10.27
C GLY A 11 -15.09 21.52 10.41
N GLY A 12 -16.23 21.21 9.80
CA GLY A 12 -16.87 19.88 9.85
C GLY A 12 -16.46 18.93 8.73
N MET A 13 -15.81 19.40 7.67
CA MET A 13 -15.38 18.55 6.53
C MET A 13 -13.93 18.06 6.64
N SER A 14 -13.18 18.51 7.63
CA SER A 14 -11.81 18.03 7.91
C SER A 14 -11.74 16.90 8.95
N LEU A 15 -12.89 16.38 9.41
CA LEU A 15 -12.97 15.26 10.37
C LEU A 15 -13.56 13.97 9.78
N PHE A 16 -13.87 13.95 8.49
CA PHE A 16 -14.41 12.77 7.80
C PHE A 16 -13.60 12.46 6.53
N ALA A 17 -12.32 12.12 6.73
CA ALA A 17 -11.52 11.38 5.74
C ALA A 17 -10.47 10.47 6.43
N HIS A 18 -10.66 10.15 7.70
CA HIS A 18 -10.08 8.95 8.29
C HIS A 18 -11.12 7.86 8.08
N ALA A 19 -11.11 7.29 6.86
CA ALA A 19 -11.81 6.04 6.61
C ALA A 19 -11.42 5.07 7.74
N ASN A 20 -12.43 4.47 8.37
CA ASN A 20 -12.34 3.65 9.57
C ASN A 20 -11.11 2.74 9.58
N TYR A 21 -10.03 3.19 10.21
CA TYR A 21 -9.04 2.30 10.75
C TYR A 21 -9.73 1.46 11.82
N ASN A 22 -9.99 0.18 11.52
CA ASN A 22 -10.23 -0.79 12.57
C ASN A 22 -8.91 -1.55 12.83
N PRO A 23 -8.15 -1.19 13.87
CA PRO A 23 -6.92 -1.89 14.25
C PRO A 23 -7.11 -3.38 14.53
N ASN A 24 -8.37 -3.84 14.58
CA ASN A 24 -8.74 -5.14 15.10
C ASN A 24 -9.71 -5.85 14.15
N ASN A 25 -9.27 -6.12 12.91
CA ASN A 25 -10.04 -6.97 11.99
C ASN A 25 -10.29 -8.36 12.60
N ASP A 26 -9.36 -8.86 13.42
CA ASP A 26 -9.50 -10.08 14.21
C ASP A 26 -10.74 -10.09 15.14
N LYS A 27 -11.13 -8.93 15.68
CA LYS A 27 -12.29 -8.76 16.56
C LYS A 27 -13.62 -8.63 15.81
N LEU A 28 -13.59 -8.52 14.49
CA LEU A 28 -14.81 -8.44 13.69
C LEU A 28 -15.53 -9.79 13.64
N THR A 29 -16.85 -9.75 13.76
CA THR A 29 -17.71 -10.89 13.45
C THR A 29 -17.61 -11.24 11.96
N THR A 30 -17.91 -12.47 11.60
CA THR A 30 -17.88 -12.90 10.19
C THR A 30 -18.76 -12.05 9.29
N ASN A 31 -19.96 -11.66 9.75
CA ASN A 31 -20.84 -10.78 8.97
C ASN A 31 -20.23 -9.39 8.74
N GLN A 32 -19.49 -8.85 9.71
CA GLN A 32 -18.77 -7.60 9.54
C GLN A 32 -17.60 -7.74 8.55
N LEU A 33 -16.86 -8.85 8.60
CA LEU A 33 -15.81 -9.16 7.62
C LEU A 33 -16.39 -9.29 6.20
N ILE A 34 -17.51 -9.97 6.03
CA ILE A 34 -18.17 -10.11 4.71
C ILE A 34 -18.63 -8.75 4.19
N ALA A 35 -19.20 -7.90 5.05
CA ALA A 35 -19.60 -6.55 4.68
C ALA A 35 -18.40 -5.68 4.27
N GLN A 36 -17.32 -5.73 5.05
CA GLN A 36 -16.07 -5.04 4.77
C GLN A 36 -15.43 -5.53 3.46
N HIS A 37 -15.37 -6.84 3.23
CA HIS A 37 -14.92 -7.43 1.98
C HIS A 37 -15.72 -6.90 0.80
N LYS A 38 -17.06 -6.95 0.86
CA LYS A 38 -17.91 -6.48 -0.23
C LYS A 38 -17.71 -4.98 -0.52
N GLN A 39 -17.56 -4.16 0.52
CA GLN A 39 -17.32 -2.74 0.36
C GLN A 39 -15.96 -2.49 -0.30
N LEU A 40 -14.88 -2.98 0.31
CA LEU A 40 -13.52 -2.70 -0.13
C LEU A 40 -13.21 -3.34 -1.48
N SER A 41 -13.75 -4.53 -1.79
CA SER A 41 -13.56 -5.16 -3.11
C SER A 41 -14.18 -4.34 -4.24
N ASN A 42 -15.27 -3.61 -3.98
CA ASN A 42 -15.82 -2.66 -4.95
C ASN A 42 -14.95 -1.41 -5.09
N GLU A 43 -14.42 -0.89 -3.99
CA GLU A 43 -13.57 0.32 -4.00
C GLU A 43 -12.19 0.05 -4.65
N LEU A 44 -11.63 -1.15 -4.42
CA LEU A 44 -10.27 -1.53 -4.82
C LEU A 44 -10.23 -2.47 -6.05
N GLY A 45 -11.35 -2.71 -6.73
CA GLY A 45 -11.40 -3.61 -7.88
C GLY A 45 -10.38 -3.26 -8.98
N TYR A 46 -10.06 -1.98 -9.14
CA TYR A 46 -9.08 -1.48 -10.11
C TYR A 46 -7.62 -1.91 -9.80
N VAL A 47 -7.31 -2.22 -8.54
CA VAL A 47 -5.95 -2.64 -8.13
C VAL A 47 -5.55 -3.96 -8.80
N SER A 48 -6.54 -4.81 -9.12
CA SER A 48 -6.33 -6.08 -9.82
C SER A 48 -5.61 -5.88 -11.16
N GLU A 49 -6.03 -4.90 -11.96
CA GLU A 49 -5.44 -4.60 -13.27
C GLU A 49 -4.04 -3.95 -13.14
N LEU A 50 -3.88 -3.05 -12.15
CA LEU A 50 -2.57 -2.45 -11.85
C LEU A 50 -1.56 -3.53 -11.45
N PHE A 51 -1.98 -4.50 -10.64
CA PHE A 51 -1.13 -5.59 -10.19
C PHE A 51 -0.73 -6.50 -11.34
N ASP A 52 -1.66 -6.85 -12.24
CA ASP A 52 -1.36 -7.64 -13.43
C ASP A 52 -0.38 -6.93 -14.36
N THR A 53 -0.59 -5.62 -14.57
CA THR A 53 0.27 -4.79 -15.42
C THR A 53 1.68 -4.71 -14.86
N PHE A 54 1.80 -4.45 -13.55
CA PHE A 54 3.09 -4.41 -12.86
C PHE A 54 3.80 -5.77 -12.92
N THR A 55 3.10 -6.84 -12.54
CA THR A 55 3.63 -8.22 -12.55
C THR A 55 4.14 -8.61 -13.92
N LYS A 56 3.34 -8.38 -14.97
CA LYS A 56 3.73 -8.68 -16.36
C LYS A 56 4.95 -7.88 -16.79
N SER A 57 5.04 -6.61 -16.41
CA SER A 57 6.16 -5.73 -16.76
C SER A 57 7.47 -6.21 -16.12
N VAL A 58 7.44 -6.53 -14.83
CA VAL A 58 8.60 -7.08 -14.11
C VAL A 58 8.98 -8.45 -14.65
N SER A 59 8.01 -9.35 -14.83
CA SER A 59 8.24 -10.71 -15.34
C SER A 59 8.86 -10.74 -16.73
N THR A 60 8.38 -9.88 -17.62
CA THR A 60 8.94 -9.75 -18.98
C THR A 60 10.34 -9.14 -18.95
N GLY A 61 10.56 -8.13 -18.11
CA GLY A 61 11.86 -7.44 -18.01
C GLY A 61 12.95 -8.27 -17.33
N ALA A 62 12.61 -9.00 -16.27
CA ALA A 62 13.55 -9.78 -15.49
C ALA A 62 13.83 -11.16 -16.10
N ASN A 63 12.82 -11.82 -16.68
CA ASN A 63 12.94 -13.08 -17.40
C ASN A 63 13.73 -14.17 -16.64
N GLY A 64 13.36 -14.42 -15.39
CA GLY A 64 13.94 -15.46 -14.53
C GLY A 64 15.31 -15.13 -13.92
N ARG A 65 15.82 -13.91 -14.12
CA ARG A 65 17.11 -13.47 -13.59
C ARG A 65 17.05 -13.21 -12.08
N SER A 66 18.22 -13.25 -11.46
CA SER A 66 18.37 -12.81 -10.08
C SER A 66 18.10 -11.32 -9.95
N MET A 67 17.39 -10.94 -8.90
CA MET A 67 17.04 -9.57 -8.57
C MET A 67 17.40 -9.31 -7.10
N ASP A 68 18.15 -8.24 -6.87
CA ASP A 68 18.42 -7.80 -5.50
C ASP A 68 17.11 -7.37 -4.82
N LEU A 69 16.92 -7.79 -3.55
CA LEU A 69 15.70 -7.50 -2.80
C LEU A 69 15.44 -6.00 -2.66
N LYS A 70 16.48 -5.19 -2.40
CA LYS A 70 16.29 -3.73 -2.28
C LYS A 70 15.83 -3.16 -3.61
N TYR A 71 16.44 -3.62 -4.70
CA TYR A 71 16.02 -3.21 -6.05
C TYR A 71 14.57 -3.62 -6.35
N PHE A 72 14.16 -4.84 -5.99
CA PHE A 72 12.77 -5.28 -6.14
C PHE A 72 11.79 -4.38 -5.36
N LEU A 73 12.10 -4.09 -4.09
CA LEU A 73 11.27 -3.23 -3.25
C LEU A 73 11.19 -1.79 -3.79
N VAL A 74 12.28 -1.26 -4.36
CA VAL A 74 12.26 0.05 -5.04
C VAL A 74 11.37 -0.01 -6.28
N LEU A 75 11.45 -1.05 -7.12
CA LEU A 75 10.57 -1.21 -8.28
C LEU A 75 9.10 -1.30 -7.87
N PHE A 76 8.79 -2.13 -6.87
CA PHE A 76 7.44 -2.28 -6.33
C PHE A 76 6.90 -0.96 -5.78
N SER A 77 7.71 -0.28 -4.97
CA SER A 77 7.32 1.00 -4.38
C SER A 77 7.05 2.06 -5.46
N ARG A 78 7.99 2.22 -6.40
CA ARG A 78 7.92 3.26 -7.43
C ARG A 78 6.82 3.02 -8.45
N TYR A 79 6.68 1.79 -8.95
CA TYR A 79 5.82 1.51 -10.11
C TYR A 79 4.48 0.89 -9.75
N PHE A 80 4.31 0.36 -8.53
CA PHE A 80 3.02 -0.17 -8.07
C PHE A 80 2.44 0.65 -6.92
N MET A 81 3.20 0.93 -5.85
CA MET A 81 2.66 1.66 -4.70
C MET A 81 2.45 3.15 -4.97
N ALA A 82 3.35 3.82 -5.70
CA ALA A 82 3.22 5.26 -5.93
C ALA A 82 1.94 5.66 -6.69
N PRO A 83 1.51 4.95 -7.77
CA PRO A 83 0.21 5.19 -8.39
C PRO A 83 -0.98 5.02 -7.45
N LEU A 84 -0.94 4.03 -6.55
CA LEU A 84 -1.98 3.79 -5.54
C LEU A 84 -1.98 4.88 -4.46
N ASN A 85 -0.83 5.50 -4.24
CA ASN A 85 -0.63 6.55 -3.25
C ASN A 85 -0.72 7.96 -3.85
N TYR A 86 -1.34 8.14 -5.02
CA TYR A 86 -1.30 9.39 -5.77
C TYR A 86 -1.86 10.61 -5.00
N ASN A 87 -2.89 10.42 -4.16
CA ASN A 87 -3.49 11.51 -3.37
C ASN A 87 -2.86 11.71 -1.99
N PHE A 88 -1.64 11.23 -1.77
CA PHE A 88 -0.91 11.49 -0.51
C PHE A 88 -0.79 12.99 -0.23
N THR A 89 -0.67 13.34 1.04
CA THR A 89 -0.42 14.73 1.43
C THR A 89 0.99 14.90 2.00
N TYR A 90 1.63 16.02 1.66
CA TYR A 90 2.91 16.42 2.25
C TYR A 90 2.91 17.93 2.50
N SER A 91 2.91 18.32 3.78
CA SER A 91 2.89 19.73 4.17
C SER A 91 3.58 19.92 5.52
N ASN A 92 4.41 20.97 5.63
CA ASN A 92 5.19 21.26 6.84
C ASN A 92 5.96 20.03 7.35
N ASN A 93 6.57 19.28 6.42
CA ASN A 93 7.30 18.06 6.73
C ASN A 93 6.45 16.99 7.44
N VAL A 94 5.14 16.95 7.16
CA VAL A 94 4.21 15.90 7.58
C VAL A 94 3.71 15.20 6.33
N TYR A 95 3.97 13.91 6.24
CA TYR A 95 3.43 13.01 5.24
C TYR A 95 2.20 12.29 5.79
N ARG A 96 1.19 12.10 4.93
CA ARG A 96 0.09 11.17 5.17
C ARG A 96 -0.17 10.39 3.89
N ALA A 97 -0.23 9.07 3.99
CA ALA A 97 -0.56 8.20 2.88
C ALA A 97 -2.00 8.45 2.39
N ASP A 98 -2.26 8.11 1.13
CA ASP A 98 -3.61 7.98 0.58
C ASP A 98 -4.35 6.88 1.36
N PRO A 99 -5.61 7.09 1.81
CA PRO A 99 -6.41 6.06 2.48
C PRO A 99 -6.54 4.74 1.70
N THR A 100 -6.31 4.77 0.39
CA THR A 100 -6.20 3.58 -0.45
C THR A 100 -5.19 2.57 0.10
N ILE A 101 -4.06 3.02 0.64
CA ILE A 101 -3.02 2.12 1.18
C ILE A 101 -3.53 1.35 2.40
N ASP A 102 -4.27 2.02 3.29
CA ASP A 102 -4.91 1.37 4.43
C ASP A 102 -6.02 0.43 4.01
N ASN A 103 -6.83 0.82 3.02
CA ASN A 103 -7.90 -0.01 2.49
C ASN A 103 -7.35 -1.31 1.86
N ILE A 104 -6.19 -1.25 1.20
CA ILE A 104 -5.50 -2.43 0.68
C ILE A 104 -5.13 -3.39 1.81
N ALA A 105 -4.48 -2.90 2.86
CA ALA A 105 -4.11 -3.74 4.00
C ALA A 105 -5.36 -4.31 4.71
N ASN A 106 -6.40 -3.49 4.89
CA ASN A 106 -7.66 -3.91 5.50
C ASN A 106 -8.34 -5.01 4.69
N LEU A 107 -8.39 -4.89 3.36
CA LEU A 107 -9.00 -5.93 2.52
C LEU A 107 -8.15 -7.20 2.53
N ALA A 108 -6.82 -7.10 2.44
CA ALA A 108 -5.92 -8.25 2.51
C ALA A 108 -6.12 -9.04 3.83
N GLU A 109 -6.13 -8.37 4.97
CA GLU A 109 -6.43 -8.99 6.26
C GLU A 109 -7.83 -9.59 6.33
N THR A 110 -8.82 -8.91 5.75
CA THR A 110 -10.19 -9.41 5.69
C THR A 110 -10.25 -10.71 4.89
N CYS A 111 -9.56 -10.79 3.75
CA CYS A 111 -9.47 -11.99 2.94
C CYS A 111 -8.83 -13.14 3.73
N LEU A 112 -7.70 -12.91 4.41
CA LEU A 112 -7.02 -13.91 5.24
C LEU A 112 -7.93 -14.43 6.37
N LEU A 113 -8.64 -13.54 7.06
CA LEU A 113 -9.55 -13.93 8.15
C LEU A 113 -10.80 -14.67 7.65
N LEU A 114 -11.32 -14.32 6.46
CA LEU A 114 -12.44 -15.06 5.86
C LEU A 114 -12.00 -16.45 5.40
N GLU A 115 -10.80 -16.58 4.82
CA GLU A 115 -10.22 -17.86 4.44
C GLU A 115 -10.01 -18.77 5.66
N ASP A 116 -9.39 -18.26 6.73
CA ASP A 116 -9.18 -18.98 8.00
C ASP A 116 -10.50 -19.47 8.62
N ARG A 117 -11.58 -18.68 8.48
CA ARG A 117 -12.92 -19.03 8.96
C ARG A 117 -13.72 -19.95 8.03
N GLY A 118 -13.13 -20.43 6.93
CA GLY A 118 -13.78 -21.37 6.02
C GLY A 118 -14.75 -20.73 5.01
N TYR A 119 -14.57 -19.45 4.69
CA TYR A 119 -15.38 -18.72 3.70
C TYR A 119 -14.63 -18.55 2.36
N GLN A 120 -13.94 -19.61 1.91
CA GLN A 120 -13.18 -19.61 0.65
C GLN A 120 -14.04 -19.19 -0.55
N ASN A 121 -15.31 -19.57 -0.58
CA ASN A 121 -16.23 -19.20 -1.65
C ASN A 121 -16.44 -17.68 -1.82
N ILE A 122 -16.19 -16.89 -0.77
CA ILE A 122 -16.24 -15.42 -0.82
C ILE A 122 -14.90 -14.88 -1.33
N VAL A 123 -13.79 -15.42 -0.84
CA VAL A 123 -12.43 -15.05 -1.21
C VAL A 123 -12.15 -15.35 -2.69
N ASP A 124 -12.50 -16.55 -3.14
CA ASP A 124 -12.27 -17.07 -4.50
C ASP A 124 -13.20 -16.46 -5.56
N SER A 125 -14.17 -15.64 -5.15
CA SER A 125 -15.09 -14.99 -6.10
C SER A 125 -14.39 -13.97 -7.01
N SER A 126 -13.17 -13.54 -6.66
CA SER A 126 -12.29 -12.73 -7.49
C SER A 126 -10.83 -12.93 -7.14
N ASP A 127 -9.92 -12.81 -8.11
CA ASP A 127 -8.47 -12.84 -7.87
C ASP A 127 -7.96 -11.65 -7.04
N LEU A 128 -8.82 -10.66 -6.73
CA LEU A 128 -8.44 -9.47 -5.98
C LEU A 128 -7.89 -9.82 -4.59
N CYS A 129 -8.53 -10.75 -3.87
CA CYS A 129 -8.05 -11.17 -2.56
C CYS A 129 -6.63 -11.73 -2.64
N PHE A 130 -6.37 -12.66 -3.56
CA PHE A 130 -5.03 -13.20 -3.78
C PHE A 130 -4.01 -12.09 -4.05
N LYS A 131 -4.31 -11.16 -4.97
CA LYS A 131 -3.41 -10.07 -5.35
C LYS A 131 -3.13 -9.13 -4.19
N LEU A 132 -4.14 -8.72 -3.43
CA LEU A 132 -3.96 -7.83 -2.29
C LEU A 132 -3.26 -8.52 -1.12
N VAL A 133 -3.47 -9.82 -0.91
CA VAL A 133 -2.69 -10.62 0.05
C VAL A 133 -1.22 -10.69 -0.37
N MET A 134 -0.91 -10.80 -1.67
CA MET A 134 0.46 -10.72 -2.16
C MET A 134 1.07 -9.33 -1.99
N VAL A 135 0.31 -8.25 -2.23
CA VAL A 135 0.75 -6.88 -1.93
C VAL A 135 1.05 -6.72 -0.44
N TYR A 136 0.19 -7.26 0.42
CA TYR A 136 0.37 -7.17 1.86
C TYR A 136 1.55 -8.02 2.35
N PHE A 137 1.75 -9.22 1.77
CA PHE A 137 2.96 -10.02 1.96
C PHE A 137 4.22 -9.24 1.58
N ILE A 138 4.19 -8.50 0.47
CA ILE A 138 5.34 -7.69 0.03
C ILE A 138 5.60 -6.52 1.03
N GLY A 139 4.56 -6.00 1.65
CA GLY A 139 4.66 -5.10 2.81
C GLY A 139 4.83 -5.82 4.15
N GLY A 140 5.42 -7.03 4.15
CA GLY A 140 5.72 -7.82 5.34
C GLY A 140 4.55 -8.17 6.26
N TYR A 141 3.33 -8.19 5.72
CA TYR A 141 2.09 -8.33 6.49
C TYR A 141 1.93 -7.28 7.59
N THR A 142 2.48 -6.08 7.38
CA THR A 142 2.26 -4.94 8.27
C THR A 142 1.78 -3.72 7.50
N ARG A 143 0.87 -2.96 8.10
CA ARG A 143 0.40 -1.69 7.54
C ARG A 143 1.55 -0.69 7.42
N ASP A 144 2.37 -0.62 8.46
CA ASP A 144 3.47 0.33 8.62
C ASP A 144 4.55 0.15 7.55
N GLU A 145 4.93 -1.09 7.23
CA GLU A 145 5.86 -1.35 6.12
C GLU A 145 5.21 -1.08 4.76
N LEU A 146 3.92 -1.40 4.57
CA LEU A 146 3.21 -1.06 3.34
C LEU A 146 3.12 0.45 3.10
N GLN A 147 2.86 1.23 4.16
CA GLN A 147 2.90 2.69 4.12
C GLN A 147 4.32 3.23 3.93
N THR A 148 5.33 2.54 4.45
CA THR A 148 6.75 2.87 4.20
C THR A 148 7.12 2.69 2.73
N LEU A 149 6.68 1.58 2.10
CA LEU A 149 6.83 1.36 0.66
C LEU A 149 6.06 2.42 -0.15
N ALA A 150 4.87 2.84 0.30
CA ALA A 150 4.12 3.92 -0.33
C ALA A 150 4.84 5.28 -0.24
N LEU A 151 5.42 5.63 0.91
CA LEU A 151 6.25 6.84 1.08
C LEU A 151 7.48 6.82 0.17
N MET A 152 8.21 5.70 0.16
CA MET A 152 9.37 5.51 -0.72
C MET A 152 8.98 5.65 -2.19
N GLY A 153 7.86 5.05 -2.59
CA GLY A 153 7.31 5.14 -3.93
C GLY A 153 6.96 6.58 -4.33
N SER A 154 6.24 7.28 -3.45
CA SER A 154 5.89 8.69 -3.66
C SER A 154 7.13 9.57 -3.82
N TYR A 155 8.17 9.38 -3.00
CA TYR A 155 9.43 10.13 -3.12
C TYR A 155 10.06 9.98 -4.51
N PHE A 156 10.18 8.75 -5.02
CA PHE A 156 10.73 8.54 -6.37
C PHE A 156 9.80 9.06 -7.48
N SER A 157 8.48 8.88 -7.31
CA SER A 157 7.52 9.28 -8.33
C SER A 157 7.42 10.79 -8.47
N VAL A 158 7.51 11.57 -7.39
CA VAL A 158 7.51 13.04 -7.47
C VAL A 158 8.76 13.59 -8.13
N GLN A 159 9.89 12.89 -8.06
CA GLN A 159 11.13 13.27 -8.74
C GLN A 159 11.05 13.02 -10.24
N GLU A 160 10.46 11.89 -10.64
CA GLU A 160 10.38 11.50 -12.05
C GLU A 160 9.24 12.19 -12.80
N PHE A 161 8.08 12.33 -12.15
CA PHE A 161 6.83 12.79 -12.76
C PHE A 161 6.27 14.03 -12.06
N SER A 162 7.13 15.00 -11.74
CA SER A 162 6.78 16.19 -10.95
C SER A 162 5.51 16.92 -11.42
N ASP A 163 5.28 16.96 -12.72
CA ASP A 163 4.15 17.68 -13.33
C ASP A 163 2.79 17.03 -13.03
N MET A 164 2.78 15.78 -12.60
CA MET A 164 1.57 15.07 -12.16
C MET A 164 1.17 15.41 -10.72
N TYR A 165 2.03 16.08 -9.95
CA TYR A 165 1.83 16.30 -8.52
C TYR A 165 1.56 17.76 -8.16
N SER A 166 0.87 18.01 -7.06
CA SER A 166 0.71 19.36 -6.52
C SER A 166 2.05 19.94 -6.02
N ALA A 167 2.14 21.27 -5.88
CA ALA A 167 3.33 21.91 -5.33
C ALA A 167 3.71 21.38 -3.93
N SER A 168 2.70 21.08 -3.10
CA SER A 168 2.91 20.51 -1.77
C SER A 168 3.49 19.09 -1.83
N GLN A 169 2.96 18.22 -2.69
CA GLN A 169 3.49 16.86 -2.90
C GLN A 169 4.90 16.88 -3.49
N ARG A 170 5.17 17.76 -4.47
CA ARG A 170 6.52 17.92 -5.03
C ARG A 170 7.57 18.31 -4.00
N ALA A 171 7.19 18.97 -2.90
CA ALA A 171 8.14 19.32 -1.86
C ALA A 171 8.74 18.08 -1.15
N LEU A 172 8.11 16.90 -1.27
CA LEU A 172 8.68 15.64 -0.80
C LEU A 172 10.01 15.31 -1.50
N ALA A 173 10.16 15.72 -2.76
CA ALA A 173 11.40 15.51 -3.52
C ALA A 173 12.63 16.23 -2.92
N ASN A 174 12.41 17.21 -2.04
CA ASN A 174 13.47 17.96 -1.38
C ASN A 174 13.94 17.31 -0.07
N ALA A 175 13.28 16.25 0.39
CA ALA A 175 13.77 15.47 1.52
C ALA A 175 15.05 14.73 1.11
N ASP A 176 16.00 14.58 2.03
CA ASP A 176 17.16 13.72 1.82
C ASP A 176 16.69 12.26 1.86
N PHE A 177 17.00 11.46 0.83
CA PHE A 177 16.56 10.06 0.78
C PHE A 177 17.12 9.25 1.95
N ASP A 178 18.37 9.48 2.32
CA ASP A 178 19.05 8.73 3.37
C ASP A 178 18.41 8.98 4.74
N ASN A 179 17.75 10.12 4.90
CA ASN A 179 17.04 10.54 6.11
C ASN A 179 15.53 10.64 5.90
N LEU A 180 14.99 10.14 4.78
CA LEU A 180 13.56 10.30 4.43
C LEU A 180 12.65 9.78 5.53
N PHE A 181 13.01 8.62 6.08
CA PHE A 181 12.24 7.93 7.10
C PHE A 181 12.45 8.50 8.52
N SER A 182 13.53 9.24 8.79
CA SER A 182 13.73 9.90 10.09
C SER A 182 13.17 11.32 10.12
N ASP A 183 13.29 12.03 9.00
CA ASP A 183 13.06 13.47 8.95
C ASP A 183 11.60 13.79 8.67
N VAL A 184 10.90 12.96 7.89
CA VAL A 184 9.49 13.15 7.57
C VAL A 184 8.62 12.67 8.72
N ARG A 185 7.81 13.59 9.27
CA ARG A 185 6.80 13.24 10.28
C ARG A 185 5.65 12.49 9.62
N LYS A 186 5.17 11.45 10.29
CA LYS A 186 4.16 10.50 9.81
C LYS A 186 3.44 9.88 11.00
N ASP A 187 2.36 9.17 10.73
CA ASP A 187 1.49 8.49 11.70
C ASP A 187 1.72 6.97 11.77
N PHE A 188 2.76 6.46 11.12
CA PHE A 188 3.18 5.05 11.14
C PHE A 188 4.66 4.91 11.51
N GLU A 189 5.04 3.72 11.99
CA GLU A 189 6.44 3.37 12.21
C GLU A 189 7.11 3.08 10.87
N SER A 190 8.25 3.71 10.58
CA SER A 190 8.97 3.39 9.35
C SER A 190 9.84 2.18 9.55
N ASP A 191 9.47 1.10 8.87
CA ASP A 191 10.30 -0.06 8.68
C ASP A 191 10.16 -0.58 7.25
N LEU A 192 11.18 -1.27 6.76
CA LEU A 192 11.11 -2.03 5.51
C LEU A 192 11.09 -3.52 5.88
N PRO A 193 10.34 -4.35 5.13
CA PRO A 193 10.29 -5.77 5.45
C PRO A 193 11.70 -6.37 5.43
N SER A 194 12.04 -7.06 6.50
CA SER A 194 13.41 -7.52 6.75
C SER A 194 13.90 -8.49 5.67
N LYS A 195 15.22 -8.53 5.47
CA LYS A 195 15.85 -9.54 4.60
C LYS A 195 15.51 -10.96 5.06
N ASP A 196 15.49 -11.20 6.37
CA ASP A 196 15.21 -12.51 6.95
C ASP A 196 13.76 -12.95 6.70
N TYR A 197 12.81 -12.01 6.75
CA TYR A 197 11.41 -12.27 6.37
C TYR A 197 11.35 -12.79 4.92
N TYR A 198 11.93 -12.05 3.97
CA TYR A 198 11.86 -12.42 2.56
C TYR A 198 12.66 -13.67 2.21
N LEU A 199 13.82 -13.89 2.79
CA LEU A 199 14.65 -15.02 2.36
C LEU A 199 14.23 -16.36 2.99
N ASN A 200 13.40 -16.33 4.04
CA ASN A 200 13.01 -17.53 4.78
C ASN A 200 11.50 -17.85 4.73
N SER A 201 10.66 -17.01 4.11
CA SER A 201 9.22 -17.29 3.92
C SER A 201 8.96 -18.25 2.77
N ASP A 202 8.01 -19.17 2.92
CA ASP A 202 7.55 -20.03 1.81
C ASP A 202 6.82 -19.22 0.73
N GLU A 203 6.17 -18.14 1.16
CA GLU A 203 5.48 -17.12 0.35
C GLU A 203 6.42 -16.45 -0.66
N THR A 204 7.73 -16.36 -0.36
CA THR A 204 8.72 -15.81 -1.29
C THR A 204 8.80 -16.59 -2.59
N LYS A 205 8.60 -17.91 -2.54
CA LYS A 205 8.56 -18.74 -3.77
C LYS A 205 7.39 -18.36 -4.68
N TYR A 206 6.30 -17.82 -4.10
CA TYR A 206 5.17 -17.32 -4.87
C TYR A 206 5.53 -15.99 -5.53
N VAL A 207 6.18 -15.07 -4.80
CA VAL A 207 6.71 -13.82 -5.38
C VAL A 207 7.68 -14.12 -6.52
N GLU A 208 8.68 -14.96 -6.31
CA GLU A 208 9.65 -15.36 -7.34
C GLU A 208 8.98 -15.95 -8.58
N ARG A 209 7.97 -16.80 -8.40
CA ARG A 209 7.22 -17.41 -9.51
C ARG A 209 6.36 -16.37 -10.24
N LEU A 210 5.64 -15.54 -9.49
CA LEU A 210 4.70 -14.55 -10.01
C LEU A 210 5.41 -13.49 -10.84
N PHE A 211 6.52 -12.96 -10.30
CA PHE A 211 7.35 -11.96 -10.96
C PHE A 211 8.41 -12.56 -11.87
N ASN A 212 8.52 -13.89 -11.97
CA ASN A 212 9.56 -14.59 -12.73
C ASN A 212 10.98 -14.04 -12.43
N ILE A 213 11.34 -14.03 -11.15
CA ILE A 213 12.63 -13.56 -10.63
C ILE A 213 13.21 -14.56 -9.63
N LYS A 214 14.48 -14.41 -9.28
CA LYS A 214 15.08 -15.04 -8.10
C LYS A 214 15.58 -13.95 -7.16
N LEU A 215 14.99 -13.82 -5.98
CA LEU A 215 15.39 -12.80 -5.03
C LEU A 215 16.72 -13.17 -4.38
N VAL A 216 17.63 -12.21 -4.30
CA VAL A 216 18.93 -12.36 -3.64
C VAL A 216 19.18 -11.20 -2.69
N SER A 217 19.90 -11.46 -1.60
CA SER A 217 20.44 -10.40 -0.75
C SER A 217 21.86 -10.10 -1.20
N ASN A 218 22.04 -9.04 -1.97
CA ASN A 218 23.36 -8.43 -2.13
C ASN A 218 23.59 -7.33 -1.07
#